data_AF-A0A3D0NXE2-F1
#
_entry.id   AF-A0A3D0NXE2-F1
#
_cell.length_a   1.000
_cell.length_b   1.000
_cell.length_c   1.000
_cell.angle_alpha   90.00
_cell.angle_beta   90.00
_cell.angle_gamma   90.00
#
_symmetry.space_group_name_H-M   'P 1'
#
loop_
_entity.id
_entity.type
_entity.pdbx_description
1 polymer ?
#
loop_
_entity_poly.entity_id
_entity_poly.type
_entity_poly.pdbx_seq_one_letter_code
_entity_poly.pdbx_strand_id
1 'polypeptide(L)'
;ASQKSGISEKHFEKYDEKANSLLYTLSLGASAAVSTDYGTAPNVPIHDKLYLLQHDIIRQIAEEPCVIVGRCADHVLSDRNDCAKIFICADIDIRAAHVAERLHISKAKAYALIKKKDKSRANYYNYYASGKWGDPNNYDMCINSSTLSVDGCMRLITSYLLQKGIMVW
;
A
#
# COMPACT_ATOMS: atom_id res chain seq x y z
N ALA A 1 -4.29 -13.24 13.24
CA ALA A 1 -3.09 -14.01 12.82
C ALA A 1 -1.78 -13.55 13.49
N SER A 2 -1.79 -13.17 14.78
CA SER A 2 -0.61 -12.64 15.50
C SER A 2 0.19 -13.71 16.27
N GLN A 3 -0.34 -14.92 16.46
CA GLN A 3 0.28 -15.92 17.34
C GLN A 3 1.25 -16.91 16.67
N LYS A 4 1.52 -16.81 15.36
CA LYS A 4 2.37 -17.81 14.67
C LYS A 4 3.81 -17.40 14.34
N SER A 5 4.27 -16.18 14.62
CA SER A 5 5.63 -15.76 14.22
C SER A 5 6.64 -15.51 15.34
N GLY A 6 6.25 -15.51 16.62
CA GLY A 6 7.22 -15.46 17.73
C GLY A 6 8.16 -14.23 17.73
N ILE A 7 7.83 -13.17 16.98
CA ILE A 7 8.64 -11.97 16.86
C ILE A 7 7.93 -10.85 17.61
N SER A 8 8.60 -10.29 18.62
CA SER A 8 8.02 -9.25 19.46
C SER A 8 7.72 -7.97 18.67
N GLU A 9 6.66 -7.27 19.06
CA GLU A 9 6.15 -6.03 18.47
C GLU A 9 7.23 -4.95 18.24
N LYS A 10 8.24 -4.87 19.12
CA LYS A 10 9.41 -3.97 18.97
C LYS A 10 10.31 -4.30 17.79
N HIS A 11 10.30 -5.54 17.29
CA HIS A 11 11.00 -5.88 16.05
C HIS A 11 10.22 -5.40 14.84
N PHE A 12 8.89 -5.34 14.88
CA PHE A 12 8.10 -4.85 13.75
C PHE A 12 8.41 -3.39 13.42
N GLU A 13 8.52 -2.49 14.41
CA GLU A 13 8.81 -1.06 14.15
C GLU A 13 10.18 -0.85 13.47
N LYS A 14 11.21 -1.59 13.89
CA LYS A 14 12.57 -1.48 13.33
C LYS A 14 12.68 -2.10 11.94
N TYR A 15 11.83 -3.09 11.64
CA TYR A 15 11.73 -3.69 10.32
C TYR A 15 10.79 -2.90 9.41
N ASP A 16 9.72 -2.26 9.87
CA ASP A 16 8.74 -1.56 9.04
C ASP A 16 9.36 -0.36 8.28
N GLU A 17 10.33 0.34 8.89
CA GLU A 17 11.06 1.41 8.20
C GLU A 17 12.02 0.90 7.11
N LYS A 18 12.56 -0.32 7.25
CA LYS A 18 13.47 -0.96 6.28
C LYS A 18 12.79 -2.00 5.37
N ALA A 19 11.58 -2.43 5.70
CA ALA A 19 10.78 -3.42 4.99
C ALA A 19 9.65 -2.73 4.23
N ASN A 20 10.00 -1.65 3.53
CA ASN A 20 9.14 -1.10 2.49
C ASN A 20 9.13 -2.03 1.27
N SER A 21 8.50 -3.19 1.43
CA SER A 21 8.08 -4.20 0.45
C SER A 21 9.14 -4.76 -0.50
N LEU A 22 10.32 -4.17 -0.67
CA LEU A 22 11.31 -4.63 -1.64
C LEU A 22 11.92 -5.96 -1.18
N LEU A 23 12.35 -6.09 0.08
CA LEU A 23 12.92 -7.35 0.58
C LEU A 23 11.88 -8.46 0.70
N TYR A 24 10.64 -8.15 1.09
CA TYR A 24 9.56 -9.14 1.17
C TYR A 24 9.08 -9.57 -0.23
N THR A 25 8.90 -8.62 -1.16
CA THR A 25 8.62 -8.92 -2.57
C THR A 25 9.81 -9.61 -3.25
N LEU A 26 11.06 -9.30 -2.89
CA LEU A 26 12.25 -10.02 -3.38
C LEU A 26 12.36 -11.41 -2.75
N SER A 27 12.00 -11.59 -1.48
CA SER A 27 12.05 -12.91 -0.83
C SER A 27 10.95 -13.81 -1.37
N LEU A 28 9.74 -13.30 -1.52
CA LEU A 28 8.64 -14.01 -2.20
C LEU A 28 8.91 -14.16 -3.69
N GLY A 29 9.49 -13.15 -4.32
CA GLY A 29 9.87 -13.13 -5.73
C GLY A 29 11.00 -14.08 -6.06
N ALA A 30 11.95 -14.29 -5.15
CA ALA A 30 12.96 -15.34 -5.27
C ALA A 30 12.35 -16.74 -5.13
N SER A 31 11.29 -16.90 -4.31
CA SER A 31 10.55 -18.15 -4.21
C SER A 31 9.60 -18.39 -5.40
N ALA A 32 9.02 -17.33 -5.98
CA ALA A 32 8.12 -17.39 -7.14
C ALA A 32 8.88 -17.40 -8.48
N ALA A 33 10.12 -16.87 -8.53
CA ALA A 33 11.02 -16.99 -9.68
C ALA A 33 11.49 -18.43 -9.91
N VAL A 34 11.26 -19.35 -8.96
CA VAL A 34 11.44 -20.78 -9.16
C VAL A 34 10.27 -21.41 -9.94
N SER A 35 9.13 -20.71 -10.10
CA SER A 35 7.91 -21.26 -10.71
C SER A 35 7.24 -20.40 -11.79
N THR A 36 7.67 -19.16 -12.04
CA THR A 36 7.03 -18.29 -13.05
C THR A 36 7.99 -17.88 -14.18
N ASP A 37 7.52 -18.09 -15.41
CA ASP A 37 8.18 -17.98 -16.73
C ASP A 37 8.67 -16.56 -17.11
N TYR A 38 8.79 -15.62 -16.15
CA TYR A 38 9.33 -14.27 -16.40
C TYR A 38 10.82 -14.25 -16.79
N GLY A 39 11.49 -15.41 -16.73
CA GLY A 39 12.87 -15.63 -17.15
C GLY A 39 13.09 -15.72 -18.66
N THR A 40 12.04 -15.88 -19.48
CA THR A 40 12.18 -16.23 -20.92
C THR A 40 11.95 -15.07 -21.90
N ALA A 41 11.52 -13.88 -21.46
CA ALA A 41 11.37 -12.70 -22.31
C ALA A 41 12.63 -11.78 -22.26
N PRO A 42 13.47 -11.76 -23.31
CA PRO A 42 14.81 -11.15 -23.24
C PRO A 42 14.86 -9.61 -23.24
N ASN A 43 13.73 -8.89 -23.27
CA ASN A 43 13.73 -7.42 -23.47
C ASN A 43 12.80 -6.59 -22.56
N VAL A 44 12.23 -7.16 -21.50
CA VAL A 44 11.40 -6.37 -20.56
C VAL A 44 12.29 -5.66 -19.52
N PRO A 45 12.20 -4.32 -19.35
CA PRO A 45 12.91 -3.59 -18.31
C PRO A 45 12.68 -4.19 -16.92
N ILE A 46 13.71 -4.15 -16.07
CA ILE A 46 13.64 -4.77 -14.73
C ILE A 46 12.50 -4.22 -13.86
N HIS A 47 12.15 -2.95 -14.03
CA HIS A 47 11.05 -2.32 -13.31
C HIS A 47 9.68 -2.88 -13.75
N ASP A 48 9.50 -3.14 -15.03
CA ASP A 48 8.27 -3.73 -15.55
C ASP A 48 8.15 -5.20 -15.13
N LYS A 49 9.26 -5.97 -15.13
CA LYS A 49 9.30 -7.33 -14.56
C LYS A 49 8.89 -7.34 -13.09
N LEU A 50 9.40 -6.38 -12.31
CA LEU A 50 9.06 -6.26 -10.90
C LEU A 50 7.58 -5.87 -10.70
N TYR A 51 7.04 -5.01 -11.55
CA TYR A 51 5.62 -4.67 -11.52
C TYR A 51 4.73 -5.88 -11.82
N LEU A 52 5.04 -6.66 -12.87
CA LEU A 52 4.29 -7.87 -13.21
C LEU A 52 4.32 -8.91 -12.09
N LEU A 53 5.48 -9.14 -11.47
CA LEU A 53 5.58 -10.01 -10.31
C LEU A 53 4.74 -9.48 -9.12
N GLN A 54 4.76 -8.16 -8.85
CA GLN A 54 3.93 -7.56 -7.81
C GLN A 54 2.44 -7.70 -8.10
N HIS A 55 2.04 -7.52 -9.36
CA HIS A 55 0.68 -7.72 -9.84
C HIS A 55 0.20 -9.13 -9.50
N ASP A 56 0.98 -10.15 -9.83
CA ASP A 56 0.60 -11.55 -9.58
C ASP A 56 0.54 -11.87 -8.08
N ILE A 57 1.50 -11.38 -7.30
CA ILE A 57 1.51 -11.53 -5.83
C ILE A 57 0.28 -10.86 -5.20
N ILE A 58 -0.10 -9.66 -5.64
CA ILE A 58 -1.28 -8.96 -5.12
C ILE A 58 -2.54 -9.78 -5.38
N ARG A 59 -2.71 -10.31 -6.60
CA ARG A 59 -3.86 -11.14 -6.93
C ARG A 59 -3.90 -12.42 -6.10
N GLN A 60 -2.75 -13.09 -5.96
CA GLN A 60 -2.64 -14.29 -5.13
C GLN A 60 -2.99 -14.02 -3.65
N ILE A 61 -2.47 -12.94 -3.06
CA ILE A 61 -2.76 -12.58 -1.67
C ILE A 61 -4.25 -12.24 -1.49
N ALA A 62 -4.86 -11.62 -2.50
CA ALA A 62 -6.25 -11.22 -2.45
C ALA A 62 -7.24 -12.41 -2.56
N GLU A 63 -6.79 -13.63 -2.84
CA GLU A 63 -7.64 -14.83 -2.73
C GLU A 63 -8.09 -15.09 -1.28
N GLU A 64 -7.36 -14.55 -0.30
CA GLU A 64 -7.70 -14.62 1.12
C GLU A 64 -8.05 -13.22 1.67
N PRO A 65 -8.85 -13.15 2.76
CA PRO A 65 -9.13 -11.89 3.47
C PRO A 65 -7.84 -11.14 3.86
N CYS A 66 -7.63 -9.95 3.28
CA CYS A 66 -6.39 -9.19 3.47
C CYS A 66 -6.58 -7.67 3.36
N VAL A 67 -5.55 -6.92 3.78
CA VAL A 67 -5.43 -5.48 3.57
C VAL A 67 -4.12 -5.22 2.82
N ILE A 68 -4.22 -4.55 1.68
CA ILE A 68 -3.07 -4.24 0.82
C ILE A 68 -2.90 -2.72 0.74
N VAL A 69 -1.68 -2.24 1.01
CA VAL A 69 -1.37 -0.80 1.02
C VAL A 69 -0.49 -0.43 -0.17
N GLY A 70 -1.03 0.40 -1.07
CA GLY A 70 -0.30 0.97 -2.21
C GLY A 70 -0.07 -0.03 -3.35
N ARG A 71 1.08 0.07 -4.04
CA ARG A 71 1.50 -0.82 -5.14
C ARG A 71 0.48 -0.95 -6.29
N CYS A 72 -0.30 0.09 -6.53
CA CYS A 72 -1.40 0.10 -7.51
C CYS A 72 -2.44 -1.01 -7.27
N ALA A 73 -2.59 -1.51 -6.04
CA ALA A 73 -3.50 -2.61 -5.75
C ALA A 73 -4.96 -2.31 -6.15
N ASP A 74 -5.38 -1.05 -6.06
CA ASP A 74 -6.69 -0.59 -6.54
C ASP A 74 -6.88 -0.79 -8.05
N HIS A 75 -5.82 -0.59 -8.84
CA HIS A 75 -5.82 -0.84 -10.27
C HIS A 75 -5.67 -2.34 -10.60
N VAL A 76 -4.76 -3.04 -9.91
CA VAL A 76 -4.53 -4.49 -10.07
C VAL A 76 -5.78 -5.31 -9.77
N LEU A 77 -6.59 -4.86 -8.80
CA LEU A 77 -7.85 -5.49 -8.38
C LEU A 77 -9.06 -4.72 -8.92
N SER A 78 -8.91 -4.00 -10.04
CA SER A 78 -9.99 -3.19 -10.62
C SER A 78 -11.19 -4.01 -11.07
N ASP A 79 -10.96 -5.26 -11.49
CA ASP A 79 -11.96 -6.24 -11.92
C ASP A 79 -12.70 -6.94 -10.76
N ARG A 80 -12.27 -6.72 -9.52
CA ARG A 80 -12.85 -7.33 -8.32
C ARG A 80 -13.88 -6.42 -7.65
N ASN A 81 -14.99 -7.02 -7.25
CA ASN A 81 -16.12 -6.36 -6.57
C ASN A 81 -16.21 -6.71 -5.08
N ASP A 82 -15.46 -7.72 -4.64
CA ASP A 82 -15.40 -8.24 -3.27
C ASP A 82 -14.32 -7.54 -2.42
N CYS A 83 -13.84 -6.38 -2.88
CA CYS A 83 -12.89 -5.54 -2.17
C CYS A 83 -13.36 -4.07 -2.12
N ALA A 84 -12.72 -3.28 -1.27
CA ALA A 84 -12.91 -1.84 -1.21
C ALA A 84 -11.57 -1.12 -1.44
N LYS A 85 -11.58 -0.12 -2.31
CA LYS A 85 -10.43 0.70 -2.69
C LYS A 85 -10.51 2.00 -1.90
N ILE A 86 -9.65 2.17 -0.90
CA ILE A 86 -9.74 3.28 0.06
C ILE A 86 -8.48 4.16 -0.04
N PHE A 87 -8.70 5.46 -0.16
CA PHE A 87 -7.62 6.46 -0.14
C PHE A 87 -7.66 7.28 1.14
N ILE A 88 -6.54 7.34 1.86
CA ILE A 88 -6.41 8.15 3.06
C ILE A 88 -5.53 9.36 2.75
N CYS A 89 -6.08 10.56 2.95
CA CYS A 89 -5.39 11.82 2.79
C CYS A 89 -5.39 12.61 4.12
N ALA A 90 -4.51 13.60 4.22
CA ALA A 90 -4.49 14.54 5.33
C ALA A 90 -3.79 15.83 4.91
N ASP A 91 -4.05 16.89 5.67
CA ASP A 91 -3.37 18.16 5.55
C ASP A 91 -1.85 17.96 5.73
N ILE A 92 -1.10 18.70 4.92
CA ILE A 92 0.35 18.50 4.85
C ILE A 92 1.03 18.86 6.17
N ASP A 93 0.50 19.80 6.96
CA ASP A 93 1.07 20.21 8.23
C ASP A 93 0.91 19.13 9.29
N ILE A 94 -0.26 18.48 9.33
CA ILE A 94 -0.55 17.35 10.22
C ILE A 94 0.34 16.16 9.85
N ARG A 95 0.43 15.84 8.55
CA ARG A 95 1.33 14.78 8.07
C ARG A 95 2.78 15.08 8.43
N ALA A 96 3.23 16.31 8.24
CA ALA A 96 4.59 16.72 8.56
C ALA A 96 4.90 16.64 10.05
N ALA A 97 3.95 16.98 10.92
CA ALA A 97 4.07 16.83 12.37
C ALA A 97 4.26 15.35 12.75
N HIS A 98 3.37 14.46 12.28
CA HIS A 98 3.47 13.02 12.56
C HIS A 98 4.77 12.40 12.03
N VAL A 99 5.21 12.78 10.82
CA VAL A 99 6.46 12.27 10.24
C VAL A 99 7.68 12.82 10.98
N ALA A 100 7.65 14.09 11.39
CA ALA A 100 8.72 14.71 12.17
C ALA A 100 8.89 14.02 13.53
N GLU A 101 7.78 13.75 14.22
CA GLU A 101 7.75 13.03 15.49
C GLU A 101 8.28 11.60 15.32
N ARG A 102 7.70 10.82 14.41
CA ARG A 102 8.06 9.40 14.20
C ARG A 102 9.52 9.20 13.80
N LEU A 103 10.05 10.05 12.93
CA LEU A 103 11.42 9.91 12.41
C LEU A 103 12.45 10.74 13.19
N HIS A 104 12.03 11.46 14.23
CA HIS A 104 12.86 12.40 14.98
C HIS A 104 13.61 13.41 14.08
N ILE A 105 12.89 14.03 13.14
CA ILE A 105 13.43 15.03 12.19
C ILE A 105 12.70 16.36 12.31
N SER A 106 13.28 17.43 11.76
CA SER A 106 12.59 18.73 11.72
C SER A 106 11.36 18.71 10.82
N LYS A 107 10.35 19.55 11.13
CA LYS A 107 9.14 19.72 10.30
C LYS A 107 9.48 20.01 8.84
N ALA A 108 10.47 20.87 8.59
CA ALA A 108 10.96 21.18 7.23
C ALA A 108 11.50 19.95 6.47
N LYS A 109 12.28 19.08 7.14
CA LYS A 109 12.73 17.82 6.55
C LYS A 109 11.56 16.86 6.29
N ALA A 110 10.59 16.82 7.20
CA ALA A 110 9.37 16.02 7.03
C ALA A 110 8.56 16.46 5.80
N TYR A 111 8.34 17.77 5.58
CA TYR A 111 7.68 18.28 4.37
C TYR A 111 8.40 17.83 3.09
N ALA A 112 9.73 18.00 3.05
CA ALA A 112 10.52 17.61 1.88
C ALA A 112 10.43 16.10 1.60
N LEU A 113 10.48 15.29 2.67
CA LEU A 113 10.34 13.84 2.57
C LEU A 113 8.95 13.45 2.05
N ILE A 114 7.90 14.04 2.61
CA ILE A 114 6.51 13.80 2.18
C ILE A 114 6.34 14.14 0.71
N LYS A 115 6.76 15.35 0.28
CA LYS A 115 6.65 15.78 -1.12
C LYS A 115 7.41 14.84 -2.07
N LYS A 116 8.59 14.38 -1.67
CA LYS A 116 9.38 13.40 -2.43
C LYS A 116 8.65 12.05 -2.54
N LYS A 117 8.08 11.56 -1.43
CA LYS A 117 7.37 10.27 -1.38
C LYS A 117 6.05 10.32 -2.16
N ASP A 118 5.27 11.40 -2.03
CA ASP A 118 4.03 11.58 -2.77
C ASP A 118 4.29 11.69 -4.28
N LYS A 119 5.31 12.46 -4.69
CA LYS A 119 5.72 12.51 -6.09
C LYS A 119 6.14 11.14 -6.61
N SER A 120 6.90 10.37 -5.82
CA SER A 120 7.31 9.02 -6.23
C SER A 120 6.12 8.06 -6.35
N ARG A 121 5.14 8.13 -5.42
CA ARG A 121 3.91 7.35 -5.47
C ARG A 121 3.07 7.71 -6.70
N ALA A 122 2.90 9.00 -6.95
CA ALA A 122 2.16 9.50 -8.10
C ALA A 122 2.81 9.08 -9.43
N ASN A 123 4.14 9.23 -9.55
CA ASN A 123 4.85 8.82 -10.77
C ASN A 123 4.72 7.32 -11.03
N TYR A 124 4.89 6.49 -9.99
CA TYR A 124 4.75 5.03 -10.13
C TYR A 124 3.31 4.66 -10.53
N TYR A 125 2.33 5.22 -9.84
CA TYR A 125 0.92 4.94 -10.13
C TYR A 125 0.53 5.36 -11.54
N ASN A 126 0.82 6.61 -11.92
CA ASN A 126 0.44 7.14 -13.23
C ASN A 126 1.18 6.43 -14.39
N TYR A 127 2.30 5.76 -14.12
CA TYR A 127 3.01 4.98 -15.14
C TYR A 127 2.34 3.61 -15.38
N TYR A 128 1.87 2.94 -14.33
CA TYR A 128 1.36 1.56 -14.42
C TYR A 128 -0.16 1.45 -14.41
N ALA A 129 -0.88 2.41 -13.83
CA ALA A 129 -2.32 2.37 -13.67
C ALA A 129 -3.02 3.33 -14.64
N SER A 130 -4.20 2.93 -15.10
CA SER A 130 -5.11 3.81 -15.84
C SER A 130 -5.78 4.78 -14.86
N GLY A 131 -5.17 5.93 -14.60
CA GLY A 131 -5.73 6.96 -13.72
C GLY A 131 -4.67 7.88 -13.14
N LYS A 132 -5.11 8.82 -12.29
CA LYS A 132 -4.21 9.72 -11.56
C LYS A 132 -4.20 9.37 -10.08
N TRP A 133 -3.01 9.26 -9.49
CA TRP A 133 -2.89 9.02 -8.04
C TRP A 133 -3.62 10.09 -7.22
N GLY A 134 -4.48 9.64 -6.30
CA GLY A 134 -5.30 10.52 -5.47
C GLY A 134 -6.53 11.10 -6.17
N ASP A 135 -6.85 10.69 -7.41
CA ASP A 135 -8.13 11.00 -8.03
C ASP A 135 -9.25 10.21 -7.33
N PRO A 136 -10.28 10.88 -6.77
CA PRO A 136 -11.34 10.20 -6.05
C PRO A 136 -12.11 9.18 -6.90
N ASN A 137 -12.11 9.31 -8.23
CA ASN A 137 -12.80 8.37 -9.11
C ASN A 137 -12.17 6.96 -9.14
N ASN A 138 -10.92 6.82 -8.67
CA ASN A 138 -10.24 5.53 -8.60
C ASN A 138 -10.57 4.74 -7.33
N TYR A 139 -11.27 5.36 -6.37
CA TYR A 139 -11.48 4.82 -5.03
C TYR A 139 -12.97 4.75 -4.69
N ASP A 140 -13.34 3.71 -3.96
CA ASP A 140 -14.67 3.57 -3.35
C ASP A 140 -14.89 4.63 -2.25
N MET A 141 -13.83 4.97 -1.50
CA MET A 141 -13.90 5.91 -0.39
C MET A 141 -12.59 6.69 -0.25
N CYS A 142 -12.71 8.01 -0.08
CA CYS A 142 -11.60 8.90 0.28
C CYS A 142 -11.83 9.48 1.67
N ILE A 143 -10.88 9.29 2.60
CA ILE A 143 -10.99 9.77 3.98
C ILE A 143 -9.90 10.80 4.24
N ASN A 144 -10.31 11.98 4.70
CA ASN A 144 -9.40 12.98 5.24
C ASN A 144 -9.18 12.72 6.74
N SER A 145 -8.02 12.18 7.10
CA SER A 145 -7.65 11.86 8.49
C SER A 145 -7.12 13.07 9.28
N SER A 146 -7.15 14.28 8.72
CA SER A 146 -6.78 15.51 9.44
C SER A 146 -7.69 15.79 10.63
N THR A 147 -8.97 15.44 10.51
CA THR A 147 -10.02 15.80 11.46
C THR A 147 -10.56 14.61 12.23
N LEU A 148 -10.06 13.41 11.92
CA LEU A 148 -10.54 12.15 12.48
C LEU A 148 -9.41 11.44 13.20
N SER A 149 -9.70 10.88 14.36
CA SER A 149 -8.79 9.93 14.99
C SER A 149 -8.67 8.65 14.14
N VAL A 150 -7.65 7.84 14.45
CA VAL A 150 -7.50 6.50 13.86
C VAL A 150 -8.78 5.69 14.05
N ASP A 151 -9.34 5.66 15.27
CA ASP A 151 -10.60 4.96 15.55
C ASP A 151 -11.78 5.51 14.76
N GLY A 152 -11.83 6.83 14.55
CA GLY A 152 -12.83 7.47 13.70
C GLY A 152 -12.74 6.98 12.26
N CYS A 153 -11.54 6.92 11.69
CA CYS A 153 -11.30 6.38 10.36
C CYS A 153 -11.67 4.89 10.30
N MET A 154 -11.27 4.08 11.30
CA MET A 154 -11.61 2.65 11.35
C MET A 154 -13.11 2.44 11.34
N ARG A 155 -13.87 3.16 12.17
CA ARG A 155 -15.34 3.03 12.21
C ARG A 155 -15.99 3.35 10.87
N LEU A 156 -15.50 4.38 10.15
CA LEU A 156 -16.01 4.72 8.83
C LEU A 156 -15.74 3.59 7.81
N ILE A 157 -14.50 3.09 7.79
CA ILE A 157 -14.09 2.01 6.88
C ILE A 157 -14.91 0.76 7.17
N THR A 158 -14.97 0.31 8.43
CA THR A 158 -15.75 -0.87 8.83
C THR A 158 -17.23 -0.72 8.48
N SER A 159 -17.82 0.45 8.71
CA SER A 159 -19.23 0.70 8.37
C SER A 159 -19.47 0.58 6.86
N TYR A 160 -18.57 1.12 6.04
CA TYR A 160 -18.65 1.00 4.58
C TYR A 160 -18.54 -0.46 4.12
N LEU A 161 -17.56 -1.19 4.65
CA LEU A 161 -17.36 -2.61 4.32
C LEU A 161 -18.59 -3.45 4.64
N LEU A 162 -19.18 -3.26 5.82
CA LEU A 162 -20.41 -3.95 6.23
C LEU A 162 -21.59 -3.65 5.30
N GLN A 163 -21.78 -2.38 4.90
CA GLN A 163 -22.83 -2.00 3.94
C GLN A 163 -22.59 -2.58 2.54
N LYS A 164 -21.33 -2.74 2.14
CA LYS A 164 -20.94 -3.40 0.88
C LYS A 164 -21.05 -4.93 0.94
N GLY A 165 -21.31 -5.50 2.13
CA GLY A 165 -21.37 -6.96 2.33
C GLY A 165 -20.01 -7.64 2.44
N ILE A 166 -18.95 -6.88 2.72
CA ILE A 166 -17.60 -7.40 2.94
C ILE A 166 -17.43 -7.70 4.43
N MET A 167 -17.05 -8.94 4.74
CA MET A 167 -16.82 -9.39 6.13
C MET A 167 -15.62 -8.66 6.74
N VAL A 168 -15.74 -8.27 8.01
CA VAL A 168 -14.67 -7.62 8.79
C VAL A 168 -14.26 -8.57 9.92
N TRP A 169 -12.96 -8.78 10.10
CA TRP A 169 -12.36 -9.76 11.01
C TRP A 169 -11.47 -9.11 12.08
#